data_AF-A0A941XYK2-F1
#
_entry.id   AF-A0A941XYK2-F1
#
_cell.length_a   1.000
_cell.length_b   1.000
_cell.length_c   1.000
_cell.angle_alpha   90.00
_cell.angle_beta   90.00
_cell.angle_gamma   90.00
#
_symmetry.space_group_name_H-M   'P 1'
#
loop_
_entity.id
_entity.type
_entity.pdbx_description
1 polymer ?
#
loop_
_entity_poly.entity_id
_entity_poly.type
_entity_poly.pdbx_seq_one_letter_code
_entity_poly.pdbx_strand_id
1 'polypeptide(L)'
;MSEKRCTKCDTVKPVEEFNRRASARDGLHPHCRKCQQLANTAYRAEHREALCGKRREFYRNNQDRLRDEARARHAAYRAADPMYERLKCGKHKAVRRGCSVEQFTSADLLAYWQAVGIDPTRCYYTGELLGDGWQLDHMTPLARGGPHAVWNLVPCLASVNNLKQDKTADEYLNNNREVVAA
;
A
#
# COMPACT_ATOMS: atom_id res chain seq x y z
N MET A 1 25.00 -19.01 33.65
CA MET A 1 26.14 -18.68 32.79
C MET A 1 25.68 -17.59 31.84
N SER A 2 26.19 -16.38 32.00
CA SER A 2 25.88 -15.21 31.15
C SER A 2 26.72 -15.15 29.88
N GLU A 3 27.74 -16.00 29.76
CA GLU A 3 28.66 -16.01 28.64
C GLU A 3 28.91 -17.43 28.12
N LYS A 4 29.24 -17.53 26.83
CA LYS A 4 29.53 -18.77 26.12
C LYS A 4 30.65 -18.55 25.13
N ARG A 5 31.52 -19.55 24.98
CA ARG A 5 32.57 -19.57 23.95
C ARG A 5 32.00 -20.03 22.61
N CYS A 6 32.21 -19.24 21.57
CA CYS A 6 31.86 -19.61 20.19
C CYS A 6 32.89 -20.59 19.64
N THR A 7 32.48 -21.80 19.22
CA THR A 7 33.42 -22.81 18.69
C THR A 7 33.94 -22.50 17.27
N LYS A 8 33.44 -21.46 16.61
CA LYS A 8 33.86 -21.08 15.25
C LYS A 8 34.89 -19.95 15.20
N CYS A 9 34.75 -18.93 16.04
CA CYS A 9 35.69 -17.81 16.13
C CYS A 9 36.46 -17.78 17.45
N ASP A 10 36.24 -18.78 18.31
CA ASP A 10 36.92 -19.00 19.60
C ASP A 10 36.88 -17.81 20.58
N THR A 11 35.87 -16.94 20.46
CA THR A 11 35.65 -15.82 21.38
C THR A 11 34.58 -16.14 22.40
N VAL A 12 34.82 -15.73 23.66
CA VAL A 12 33.81 -15.73 24.73
C VAL A 12 32.92 -14.52 24.52
N LYS A 13 31.61 -14.74 24.50
CA LYS A 13 30.60 -13.73 24.20
C LYS A 13 29.39 -13.89 25.12
N PRO A 14 28.60 -12.83 25.35
CA PRO A 14 27.34 -12.93 26.06
C PRO A 14 26.41 -13.95 25.40
N VAL A 15 25.58 -14.66 26.18
CA VAL A 15 24.64 -15.66 25.66
C VAL A 15 23.63 -15.08 24.65
N GLU A 16 23.36 -13.78 24.73
CA GLU A 16 22.51 -13.01 23.83
C GLU A 16 23.09 -12.92 22.41
N GLU A 17 24.40 -13.11 22.24
CA GLU A 17 25.04 -13.19 20.92
C GLU A 17 24.87 -14.56 20.25
N PHE A 18 24.18 -15.49 20.91
CA PHE A 18 23.90 -16.82 20.38
C PHE A 18 22.41 -16.96 20.05
N ASN A 19 22.11 -17.85 19.09
CA ASN A 19 20.74 -18.20 18.77
C ASN A 19 20.31 -19.38 19.63
N ARG A 20 19.01 -19.46 19.93
CA ARG A 20 18.44 -20.61 20.64
C ARG A 20 18.53 -21.86 19.76
N ARG A 21 18.97 -22.97 20.34
CA ARG A 21 18.96 -24.31 19.74
C ARG A 21 18.42 -25.29 20.78
N ALA A 22 17.14 -25.64 20.67
CA ALA A 22 16.46 -26.47 21.67
C ALA A 22 17.10 -27.86 21.85
N SER A 23 17.76 -28.39 20.82
CA SER A 23 18.48 -29.66 20.88
C SER A 23 19.86 -29.59 21.54
N ALA A 24 20.39 -28.40 21.83
CA ALA A 24 21.66 -28.25 22.53
C ALA A 24 21.48 -28.38 24.04
N ARG A 25 22.47 -28.96 24.73
CA ARG A 25 22.45 -29.16 26.19
C ARG A 25 22.20 -27.88 26.99
N ASP A 26 22.75 -26.76 26.53
CA ASP A 26 22.59 -25.44 27.16
C ASP A 26 21.54 -24.57 26.46
N GLY A 27 20.77 -25.14 25.51
CA GLY A 27 19.75 -24.43 24.75
C GLY A 27 20.27 -23.40 23.75
N LEU A 28 21.60 -23.30 23.55
CA LEU A 28 22.22 -22.27 22.71
C LEU A 28 23.04 -22.89 21.57
N HIS A 29 23.05 -22.23 20.43
CA HIS A 29 23.88 -22.60 19.30
C HIS A 29 25.38 -22.56 19.68
N PRO A 30 26.23 -23.49 19.19
CA PRO A 30 27.67 -23.48 19.50
C PRO A 30 28.43 -22.33 18.83
N HIS A 31 27.91 -21.80 17.72
CA HIS A 31 28.46 -20.64 17.01
C HIS A 31 27.70 -19.36 17.36
N CYS A 32 28.38 -18.22 17.50
CA CYS A 32 27.73 -16.92 17.66
C CYS A 32 26.95 -16.50 16.39
N ARG A 33 26.03 -15.55 16.53
CA ARG A 33 25.19 -15.02 15.45
C ARG A 33 26.01 -14.54 14.25
N LYS A 34 27.13 -13.84 14.50
CA LYS A 34 28.02 -13.35 13.44
C LYS A 34 28.61 -14.49 12.61
N CYS A 35 29.12 -15.54 13.26
CA CYS A 35 29.66 -16.70 12.56
C CYS A 35 28.59 -17.45 11.77
N GLN A 36 27.38 -17.60 12.33
CA GLN A 36 26.25 -18.18 11.61
C GLN A 36 25.86 -17.34 10.39
N GLN A 37 25.82 -16.01 10.52
CA GLN A 37 25.52 -15.10 9.42
C GLN A 37 26.55 -15.22 8.29
N LEU A 38 27.84 -15.23 8.61
CA LEU A 38 28.90 -15.41 7.62
C LEU A 38 28.77 -16.74 6.89
N ALA A 39 28.55 -17.83 7.61
CA ALA A 39 28.35 -19.15 7.03
C ALA A 39 27.10 -19.21 6.13
N ASN A 40 25.98 -18.62 6.58
CA ASN A 40 24.75 -18.55 5.80
C ASN A 40 24.90 -17.70 4.53
N THR A 41 25.63 -16.59 4.61
CA THR A 41 25.92 -15.74 3.44
C THR A 41 26.78 -16.48 2.42
N ALA A 42 27.85 -17.15 2.87
CA ALA A 42 28.68 -17.98 2.01
C ALA A 42 27.87 -19.10 1.33
N TYR A 43 27.07 -19.83 2.10
CA TYR A 43 26.18 -20.87 1.58
C TYR A 43 25.19 -20.34 0.53
N ARG A 44 24.57 -19.18 0.78
CA ARG A 44 23.64 -18.55 -0.18
C ARG A 44 24.33 -18.11 -1.45
N ALA A 45 25.59 -17.67 -1.38
CA ALA A 45 26.38 -17.27 -2.53
C ALA A 45 26.79 -18.49 -3.37
N GLU A 46 27.32 -19.53 -2.73
CA GLU A 46 27.73 -20.78 -3.37
C GLU A 46 26.55 -21.52 -4.02
N HIS A 47 25.40 -21.58 -3.33
CA HIS A 47 24.21 -22.28 -3.81
C HIS A 47 23.18 -21.36 -4.47
N ARG A 48 23.60 -20.17 -4.92
CA ARG A 48 22.69 -19.15 -5.46
C ARG A 48 21.81 -19.69 -6.58
N GLU A 49 22.39 -20.41 -7.54
CA GLU A 49 21.67 -20.94 -8.69
C GLU A 49 20.66 -22.01 -8.29
N ALA A 50 21.07 -22.97 -7.44
CA ALA A 50 20.20 -24.02 -6.93
C ALA A 50 19.02 -23.44 -6.13
N LEU A 51 19.26 -22.43 -5.28
CA LEU A 51 18.21 -21.75 -4.52
C LEU A 51 17.25 -20.97 -5.44
N CYS A 52 17.79 -20.28 -6.45
CA CYS A 52 16.97 -19.62 -7.48
C CYS A 52 16.14 -20.62 -8.29
N GLY A 53 16.72 -21.77 -8.65
CA GLY A 53 16.04 -22.87 -9.34
C GLY A 53 14.87 -23.41 -8.54
N LYS A 54 15.11 -23.79 -7.27
CA LYS A 54 14.07 -24.24 -6.33
C LYS A 54 12.96 -23.21 -6.17
N ARG A 55 13.32 -21.93 -6.04
CA ARG A 55 12.33 -20.85 -5.93
C ARG A 55 11.49 -20.73 -7.21
N ARG A 56 12.12 -20.78 -8.38
CA ARG A 56 11.43 -20.73 -9.68
C ARG A 56 10.49 -21.91 -9.85
N GLU A 57 10.94 -23.11 -9.50
CA GLU A 57 10.13 -24.33 -9.52
C GLU A 57 8.95 -24.23 -8.58
N PHE A 58 9.15 -23.77 -7.34
CA PHE A 58 8.06 -23.53 -6.40
C PHE A 58 6.99 -22.60 -6.98
N TYR A 59 7.38 -21.45 -7.53
CA TYR A 59 6.43 -20.53 -8.15
C TYR A 59 5.72 -21.12 -9.36
N ARG A 60 6.43 -21.89 -10.19
CA ARG A 60 5.85 -22.57 -11.36
C ARG A 60 4.79 -23.58 -10.92
N ASN A 61 5.12 -24.43 -9.95
CA ASN A 61 4.25 -25.51 -9.48
C ASN A 61 3.08 -25.00 -8.63
N ASN A 62 3.16 -23.78 -8.10
CA ASN A 62 2.12 -23.16 -7.28
C ASN A 62 1.45 -21.98 -7.97
N GLN A 63 1.64 -21.81 -9.28
CA GLN A 63 1.21 -20.60 -9.99
C GLN A 63 -0.29 -20.34 -9.81
N ASP A 64 -1.12 -21.37 -10.01
CA ASP A 64 -2.57 -21.21 -9.98
C ASP A 64 -3.07 -20.99 -8.55
N ARG A 65 -2.59 -21.78 -7.58
CA ARG A 65 -2.86 -21.57 -6.15
C ARG A 65 -2.53 -20.14 -5.71
N LEU A 66 -1.34 -19.64 -6.05
CA LEU A 66 -0.91 -18.29 -5.67
C LEU A 66 -1.76 -17.21 -6.34
N ARG A 67 -2.21 -17.44 -7.58
CA ARG A 67 -3.13 -16.53 -8.29
C ARG A 67 -4.50 -16.53 -7.63
N ASP A 68 -5.02 -17.69 -7.26
CA ASP A 68 -6.33 -17.81 -6.61
C ASP A 68 -6.32 -17.19 -5.21
N GLU A 69 -5.26 -17.43 -4.42
CA GLU A 69 -5.05 -16.77 -3.13
C GLU A 69 -4.95 -15.25 -3.28
N ALA A 70 -4.26 -14.75 -4.32
CA ALA A 70 -4.17 -13.32 -4.60
C ALA A 70 -5.54 -12.73 -5.00
N ARG A 71 -6.31 -13.44 -5.83
CA ARG A 71 -7.68 -13.05 -6.23
C ARG A 71 -8.61 -13.01 -5.02
N ALA A 72 -8.58 -14.03 -4.18
CA ALA A 72 -9.38 -14.11 -2.95
C ALA A 72 -9.02 -12.97 -1.99
N ARG A 73 -7.72 -12.71 -1.79
CA ARG A 73 -7.25 -11.59 -0.95
C ARG A 73 -7.72 -10.23 -1.47
N HIS A 74 -7.61 -9.99 -2.78
CA HIS A 74 -8.11 -8.75 -3.38
C HIS A 74 -9.64 -8.65 -3.32
N ALA A 75 -10.37 -9.75 -3.45
CA ALA A 75 -11.82 -9.76 -3.25
C ALA A 75 -12.19 -9.39 -1.80
N ALA A 76 -11.47 -9.93 -0.81
CA ALA A 76 -11.67 -9.60 0.60
C ALA A 76 -11.42 -8.10 0.88
N TYR A 77 -10.34 -7.51 0.34
CA TYR A 77 -10.11 -6.06 0.49
C TYR A 77 -11.24 -5.22 -0.13
N ARG A 78 -11.72 -5.58 -1.33
CA ARG A 78 -12.83 -4.89 -1.98
C ARG A 78 -14.14 -5.00 -1.19
N ALA A 79 -14.38 -6.14 -0.54
CA ALA A 79 -15.56 -6.34 0.28
C ALA A 79 -15.48 -5.58 1.62
N ALA A 80 -14.29 -5.50 2.22
CA ALA A 80 -14.06 -4.80 3.48
C ALA A 80 -14.11 -3.27 3.33
N ASP A 81 -13.67 -2.74 2.19
CA ASP A 81 -13.63 -1.30 1.93
C ASP A 81 -14.01 -0.99 0.47
N PRO A 82 -15.24 -0.51 0.22
CA PRO A 82 -15.68 -0.11 -1.12
C PRO A 82 -14.87 1.03 -1.76
N MET A 83 -14.12 1.81 -0.97
CA MET A 83 -13.26 2.89 -1.46
C MET A 83 -11.86 2.39 -1.84
N TYR A 84 -11.47 1.17 -1.46
CA TYR A 84 -10.12 0.63 -1.64
C TYR A 84 -9.59 0.77 -3.07
N GLU A 85 -10.34 0.28 -4.07
CA GLU A 85 -9.88 0.35 -5.47
C GLU A 85 -9.87 1.78 -6.01
N ARG A 86 -10.77 2.65 -5.55
CA ARG A 86 -10.82 4.07 -5.96
C ARG A 86 -9.59 4.81 -5.47
N LEU A 87 -9.28 4.67 -4.18
CA LEU A 87 -8.10 5.26 -3.55
C LEU A 87 -6.80 4.71 -4.15
N LYS A 88 -6.69 3.40 -4.30
CA LYS A 88 -5.55 2.75 -4.94
C LYS A 88 -5.32 3.25 -6.38
N CYS A 89 -6.39 3.34 -7.18
CA CYS A 89 -6.29 3.86 -8.54
C CYS A 89 -5.88 5.34 -8.57
N GLY A 90 -6.46 6.17 -7.70
CA GLY A 90 -6.12 7.59 -7.56
C GLY A 90 -4.65 7.80 -7.18
N LYS A 91 -4.17 7.07 -6.18
CA LYS A 91 -2.77 7.05 -5.74
C LYS A 91 -1.82 6.68 -6.87
N HIS A 92 -2.09 5.60 -7.61
CA HIS A 92 -1.23 5.19 -8.73
C HIS A 92 -1.14 6.26 -9.83
N LYS A 93 -2.26 6.94 -10.13
CA LYS A 93 -2.28 8.05 -11.09
C LYS A 93 -1.43 9.24 -10.60
N ALA A 94 -1.54 9.60 -9.33
CA ALA A 94 -0.77 10.68 -8.73
C ALA A 94 0.74 10.41 -8.77
N VAL A 95 1.17 9.21 -8.35
CA VAL A 95 2.59 8.80 -8.41
C VAL A 95 3.14 8.87 -9.84
N ARG A 96 2.39 8.37 -10.83
CA ARG A 96 2.82 8.40 -12.24
C ARG A 96 3.01 9.82 -12.77
N ARG A 97 2.28 10.80 -12.21
CA ARG A 97 2.37 12.22 -12.58
C ARG A 97 3.34 13.02 -11.71
N GLY A 98 4.02 12.38 -10.74
CA GLY A 98 4.94 13.06 -9.83
C GLY A 98 4.25 13.96 -8.79
N CYS A 99 2.95 13.80 -8.59
CA CYS A 99 2.22 14.54 -7.57
C CYS A 99 2.48 13.93 -6.17
N SER A 100 2.40 14.74 -5.12
CA SER A 100 2.51 14.26 -3.75
C SER A 100 1.34 13.35 -3.38
N VAL A 101 1.60 12.40 -2.49
CA VAL A 101 0.63 11.42 -1.99
C VAL A 101 0.73 11.39 -0.48
N GLU A 102 -0.36 11.75 0.19
CA GLU A 102 -0.47 11.64 1.63
C GLU A 102 -0.83 10.20 2.05
N GLN A 103 -0.46 9.82 3.26
CA GLN A 103 -0.84 8.52 3.84
C GLN A 103 -2.14 8.68 4.63
N PHE A 104 -3.22 8.07 4.15
CA PHE A 104 -4.52 8.07 4.81
C PHE A 104 -5.32 6.82 4.40
N THR A 105 -6.34 6.50 5.17
CA THR A 105 -7.29 5.41 4.95
C THR A 105 -8.63 5.94 4.41
N SER A 106 -9.50 5.04 3.95
CA SER A 106 -10.89 5.38 3.61
C SER A 106 -11.65 5.95 4.79
N ALA A 107 -11.41 5.46 6.01
CA ALA A 107 -12.00 5.99 7.23
C ALA A 107 -11.57 7.45 7.47
N ASP A 108 -10.30 7.78 7.26
CA ASP A 108 -9.80 9.17 7.39
C ASP A 108 -10.47 10.10 6.37
N LEU A 109 -10.66 9.63 5.14
CA LEU A 109 -11.33 10.39 4.09
C LEU A 109 -12.81 10.64 4.41
N LEU A 110 -13.53 9.60 4.88
CA LEU A 110 -14.92 9.73 5.29
C LEU A 110 -15.08 10.66 6.51
N ALA A 111 -14.17 10.57 7.48
CA ALA A 111 -14.15 11.45 8.64
C ALA A 111 -13.90 12.91 8.23
N TYR A 112 -12.96 13.14 7.30
CA TYR A 112 -12.72 14.47 6.74
C TYR A 112 -13.97 15.02 6.05
N TRP A 113 -14.61 14.25 5.17
CA TRP A 113 -15.84 14.66 4.50
C TRP A 113 -16.95 15.01 5.47
N GLN A 114 -17.18 14.18 6.49
CA GLN A 114 -18.14 14.49 7.55
C GLN A 114 -17.82 15.82 8.25
N ALA A 115 -16.56 16.07 8.57
CA ALA A 115 -16.13 17.28 9.27
C ALA A 115 -16.32 18.56 8.45
N VAL A 116 -16.15 18.49 7.12
CA VAL A 116 -16.30 19.66 6.23
C VAL A 116 -17.66 19.74 5.53
N GLY A 117 -18.60 18.85 5.87
CA GLY A 117 -19.96 18.85 5.34
C GLY A 117 -20.11 18.31 3.92
N ILE A 118 -19.20 17.44 3.47
CA ILE A 118 -19.32 16.72 2.20
C ILE A 118 -20.14 15.45 2.43
N ASP A 119 -21.28 15.34 1.73
CA ASP A 119 -22.11 14.14 1.74
C ASP A 119 -21.47 13.04 0.86
N PRO A 120 -21.07 11.88 1.43
CA PRO A 120 -20.44 10.80 0.66
C PRO A 120 -21.40 10.12 -0.34
N THR A 121 -22.70 10.39 -0.25
CA THR A 121 -23.73 9.82 -1.12
C THR A 121 -24.14 10.74 -2.27
N ARG A 122 -23.56 11.95 -2.34
CA ARG A 122 -23.88 12.96 -3.35
C ARG A 122 -22.65 13.43 -4.10
N CYS A 123 -22.88 13.86 -5.34
CA CYS A 123 -21.86 14.52 -6.14
C CYS A 123 -21.50 15.86 -5.50
N TYR A 124 -20.21 16.08 -5.23
CA TYR A 124 -19.70 17.33 -4.66
C TYR A 124 -20.07 18.56 -5.50
N TYR A 125 -20.10 18.42 -6.83
CA TYR A 125 -20.32 19.54 -7.74
C TYR A 125 -21.80 19.82 -8.03
N THR A 126 -22.64 18.78 -8.15
CA THR A 126 -24.04 18.93 -8.58
C THR A 126 -25.05 18.70 -7.46
N GLY A 127 -24.65 18.07 -6.35
CA GLY A 127 -25.54 17.67 -5.26
C GLY A 127 -26.46 16.47 -5.58
N GLU A 128 -26.40 15.95 -6.81
CA GLU A 128 -27.16 14.79 -7.23
C GLU A 128 -26.70 13.52 -6.50
N LEU A 129 -27.60 12.56 -6.32
CA LEU A 129 -27.27 11.27 -5.71
C LEU A 129 -26.25 10.50 -6.57
N LEU A 130 -25.25 9.92 -5.91
CA LEU A 130 -24.28 9.07 -6.57
C LEU A 130 -24.94 7.73 -6.90
N GLY A 131 -24.89 7.36 -8.18
CA GLY A 131 -25.21 6.02 -8.64
C GLY A 131 -23.99 5.11 -8.67
N ASP A 132 -24.18 3.94 -9.27
CA ASP A 132 -23.08 3.01 -9.55
C ASP A 132 -22.01 3.67 -10.42
N GLY A 133 -20.74 3.31 -10.17
CA GLY A 133 -19.62 3.79 -10.97
C GLY A 133 -19.16 5.22 -10.67
N TRP A 134 -19.65 5.86 -9.61
CA TRP A 134 -19.12 7.15 -9.14
C TRP A 134 -17.61 7.07 -8.81
N GLN A 135 -16.94 8.21 -8.88
CA GLN A 135 -15.49 8.34 -8.84
C GLN A 135 -15.03 9.34 -7.76
N LEU A 136 -13.79 9.17 -7.29
CA LEU A 136 -13.10 10.19 -6.51
C LEU A 136 -12.46 11.18 -7.47
N ASP A 137 -12.88 12.44 -7.40
CA ASP A 137 -12.26 13.53 -8.15
C ASP A 137 -11.22 14.26 -7.30
N HIS A 138 -10.17 14.76 -7.96
CA HIS A 138 -9.17 15.62 -7.35
C HIS A 138 -9.58 17.09 -7.50
N MET A 139 -9.88 17.79 -6.40
CA MET A 139 -10.35 19.19 -6.42
C MET A 139 -9.37 20.09 -7.18
N THR A 140 -8.09 19.98 -6.86
CA THR A 140 -6.98 20.42 -7.71
C THR A 140 -6.53 19.23 -8.56
N PRO A 141 -6.71 19.25 -9.88
CA PRO A 141 -6.38 18.11 -10.73
C PRO A 141 -4.90 17.74 -10.68
N LEU A 142 -4.61 16.44 -10.85
CA LEU A 142 -3.24 15.95 -10.95
C LEU A 142 -2.45 16.58 -12.10
N ALA A 143 -3.12 17.02 -13.18
CA ALA A 143 -2.47 17.73 -14.29
C ALA A 143 -1.84 19.07 -13.86
N ARG A 144 -2.36 19.65 -12.76
CA ARG A 144 -1.93 20.94 -12.20
C ARG A 144 -1.16 20.76 -10.89
N GLY A 145 -0.60 19.58 -10.66
CA GLY A 145 0.20 19.29 -9.47
C GLY A 145 -0.62 19.08 -8.19
N GLY A 146 -1.93 18.91 -8.28
CA GLY A 146 -2.76 18.65 -7.11
C GLY A 146 -2.37 17.34 -6.40
N PRO A 147 -2.34 17.31 -5.07
CA PRO A 147 -1.91 16.13 -4.31
C PRO A 147 -3.00 15.06 -4.24
N HIS A 148 -2.61 13.80 -4.03
CA HIS A 148 -3.55 12.79 -3.57
C HIS A 148 -3.63 12.83 -2.05
N ALA A 149 -4.59 13.60 -1.54
CA ALA A 149 -4.76 13.97 -0.14
C ALA A 149 -6.23 13.98 0.25
N VAL A 150 -6.55 13.81 1.54
CA VAL A 150 -7.95 13.77 2.02
C VAL A 150 -8.72 15.04 1.65
N TRP A 151 -8.06 16.19 1.77
CA TRP A 151 -8.64 17.49 1.47
C TRP A 151 -8.79 17.77 -0.02
N ASN A 152 -8.08 17.03 -0.87
CA ASN A 152 -8.11 17.21 -2.32
C ASN A 152 -8.99 16.17 -3.01
N LEU A 153 -9.68 15.29 -2.29
CA LEU A 153 -10.52 14.24 -2.87
C LEU A 153 -11.99 14.46 -2.51
N VAL A 154 -12.87 14.36 -3.51
CA VAL A 154 -14.32 14.53 -3.34
C VAL A 154 -15.11 13.48 -4.11
N PRO A 155 -16.33 13.11 -3.64
CA PRO A 155 -17.18 12.20 -4.38
C PRO A 155 -17.77 12.90 -5.61
N CYS A 156 -17.70 12.27 -6.78
CA CYS A 156 -18.12 12.87 -8.04
C CYS A 156 -18.75 11.84 -8.99
N LEU A 157 -19.79 12.25 -9.71
CA LEU A 157 -20.34 11.46 -10.82
C LEU A 157 -19.30 11.34 -11.93
N ALA A 158 -19.23 10.19 -12.59
CA ALA A 158 -18.27 9.96 -13.67
C ALA A 158 -18.46 10.94 -14.84
N SER A 159 -19.70 11.29 -15.18
CA SER A 159 -20.03 12.29 -16.20
C SER A 159 -19.49 13.67 -15.84
N VAL A 160 -19.71 14.11 -14.60
CA VAL A 160 -19.27 15.41 -14.09
C VAL A 160 -17.74 15.48 -13.99
N ASN A 161 -17.10 14.40 -13.53
CA ASN A 161 -15.64 14.30 -13.49
C ASN A 161 -15.01 14.46 -14.89
N ASN A 162 -15.61 13.84 -15.90
CA ASN A 162 -15.18 13.97 -17.29
C ASN A 162 -15.40 15.37 -17.86
N LEU A 163 -16.42 16.09 -17.40
CA LEU A 163 -16.68 17.49 -17.79
C LEU A 163 -15.74 18.48 -17.10
N LYS A 164 -15.37 18.22 -15.85
CA LYS A 164 -14.43 19.06 -15.09
C LYS A 164 -13.03 19.03 -15.69
N GLN A 165 -12.57 17.86 -16.14
CA GLN A 165 -11.24 17.67 -16.72
C GLN A 165 -10.11 18.21 -15.82
N ASP A 166 -9.37 19.20 -16.29
CA ASP A 166 -8.22 19.82 -15.62
C ASP A 166 -8.56 21.17 -14.95
N LYS A 167 -9.85 21.52 -14.90
CA LYS A 167 -10.33 22.64 -14.08
C LYS A 167 -10.23 22.30 -12.60
N THR A 168 -9.91 23.29 -11.77
CA THR A 168 -10.06 23.16 -10.32
C THR A 168 -11.54 23.06 -9.93
N ALA A 169 -11.80 22.61 -8.71
CA ALA A 169 -13.15 22.58 -8.16
C ALA A 169 -13.81 23.97 -8.22
N ASP A 170 -13.07 25.00 -7.82
CA ASP A 170 -13.54 26.38 -7.82
C ASP A 170 -13.83 26.89 -9.24
N GLU A 171 -12.93 26.63 -10.20
CA GLU A 171 -13.14 26.99 -11.61
C GLU A 171 -14.38 26.31 -12.18
N TYR A 172 -14.62 25.05 -11.85
CA TYR A 172 -15.81 24.33 -12.31
C TYR A 172 -17.10 24.87 -11.68
N LEU A 173 -17.10 25.15 -10.37
CA LEU A 173 -18.26 25.66 -9.66
C LEU A 173 -18.61 27.09 -10.07
N ASN A 174 -17.62 27.95 -10.28
CA ASN A 174 -17.83 29.34 -10.69
C ASN A 174 -18.42 29.42 -12.10
N ASN A 175 -17.88 28.66 -13.06
CA ASN A 175 -18.40 28.65 -14.43
C ASN A 175 -19.87 28.18 -14.51
N ASN A 176 -20.29 27.23 -13.65
CA ASN A 176 -21.67 26.75 -13.64
C ASN A 176 -22.64 27.70 -12.92
N ARG A 177 -22.15 28.52 -11.97
CA ARG A 177 -22.97 29.56 -11.33
C ARG A 177 -23.36 30.67 -12.31
N GLU A 178 -22.45 31.05 -13.20
CA GLU A 178 -22.70 32.08 -14.23
C GLU A 178 -23.72 31.63 -15.28
N VAL A 179 -23.80 30.32 -15.58
CA VAL A 179 -24.75 29.77 -16.56
C VAL A 179 -26.19 29.67 -16.03
N VAL A 180 -26.38 29.56 -14.72
CA VAL A 180 -27.71 29.48 -14.09
C VAL A 180 -28.28 30.87 -13.74
N ALA A 181 -27.41 31.89 -13.65
CA ALA A 181 -27.78 33.27 -13.39
C ALA A 181 -28.06 34.11 -14.65
N ALA A 182 -27.90 33.53 -15.83
CA ALA A 182 -28.19 34.14 -17.14
C ALA A 182 -29.48 33.55 -17.74
#